data_AF-A0A7H4LW34-F1
#
_entry.id   AF-A0A7H4LW34-F1
#
_cell.length_a   1.000
_cell.length_b   1.000
_cell.length_c   1.000
_cell.angle_alpha   90.00
_cell.angle_beta   90.00
_cell.angle_gamma   90.00
#
_symmetry.space_group_name_H-M   'P 1'
#
loop_
_entity.id
_entity.type
_entity.pdbx_description
1 polymer ?
#
loop_
_entity_poly.entity_id
_entity_poly.type
_entity_poly.pdbx_seq_one_letter_code
_entity_poly.pdbx_strand_id
1 'polypeptide(L)'
;MSEFSQTVPELVAWARKNDFSISLPVDRLSFLLAIATLNGERMEGEMTEGELVDAFRHVSDAFEQTSETISQRANNAINDMVRQRLLNRFTSEITEVTLFIA
;
A
#
# COMPACT_ATOMS: atom_id res chain seq x y z
N MET A 1 23.40 -22.63 14.49
CA MET A 1 22.13 -22.01 14.86
C MET A 1 22.46 -20.94 15.88
N SER A 2 22.62 -19.69 15.46
CA SER A 2 23.00 -18.60 16.37
C SER A 2 21.74 -18.04 17.01
N GLU A 3 21.67 -18.13 18.34
CA GLU A 3 20.56 -17.60 19.14
C GLU A 3 20.42 -16.10 18.89
N PHE A 4 19.26 -15.70 18.37
CA PHE A 4 18.82 -14.31 18.31
C PHE A 4 18.57 -13.80 19.72
N SER A 5 19.63 -13.34 20.39
CA SER A 5 19.51 -12.60 21.64
C SER A 5 19.80 -11.12 21.38
N GLN A 6 19.02 -10.52 20.46
CA GLN A 6 18.91 -9.06 20.47
C GLN A 6 18.18 -8.69 21.75
N THR A 7 18.82 -7.90 22.60
CA THR A 7 18.16 -7.39 23.79
C THR A 7 16.99 -6.49 23.36
N VAL A 8 15.90 -6.44 24.15
CA VAL A 8 14.72 -5.59 23.83
C VAL A 8 15.11 -4.15 23.44
N PRO A 9 16.10 -3.49 24.07
CA PRO A 9 16.56 -2.16 23.64
C PRO A 9 17.21 -2.12 22.25
N GLU A 10 17.94 -3.15 21.85
CA GLU A 10 18.56 -3.23 20.51
C GLU A 10 17.51 -3.39 19.41
N LEU A 11 16.45 -4.17 19.68
CA LEU A 11 15.32 -4.29 18.77
C LEU A 11 14.60 -2.95 18.58
N VAL A 12 14.39 -2.20 19.66
CA VAL A 12 13.77 -0.87 19.61
C VAL A 12 14.66 0.12 18.84
N ALA A 13 15.97 0.09 19.08
CA ALA A 13 16.93 0.94 18.37
C ALA A 13 16.98 0.59 16.86
N TRP A 14 16.94 -0.70 16.53
CA TRP A 14 16.86 -1.18 15.16
C TRP A 14 15.55 -0.74 14.49
N ALA A 15 14.41 -0.88 15.17
CA ALA A 15 13.12 -0.50 14.61
C ALA A 15 13.04 1.01 14.32
N ARG A 16 13.57 1.83 15.23
CA ARG A 16 13.70 3.28 15.04
C ARG A 16 14.64 3.62 13.89
N LYS A 17 15.79 2.94 13.77
CA LYS A 17 16.76 3.15 12.68
C LYS A 17 16.18 2.83 11.30
N ASN A 18 15.24 1.90 11.22
CA ASN A 18 14.57 1.52 9.98
C ASN A 18 13.28 2.32 9.70
N ASP A 19 12.95 3.29 10.57
CA ASP A 19 11.75 4.12 10.47
C ASP A 19 10.44 3.31 10.32
N PHE A 20 10.34 2.17 11.01
CA PHE A 20 9.10 1.40 10.99
C PHE A 20 7.98 2.18 11.64
N SER A 21 6.99 2.50 10.82
CA SER A 21 5.77 3.18 11.24
C SER A 21 4.62 2.71 10.37
N ILE A 22 3.45 2.58 10.99
CA ILE A 22 2.20 2.29 10.30
C ILE A 22 1.25 3.43 10.66
N SER A 23 0.76 4.13 9.65
CA SER A 23 -0.21 5.21 9.77
C SER A 23 -1.36 4.91 8.82
N LEU A 24 -2.42 4.32 9.37
CA LEU A 24 -3.62 3.95 8.64
C LEU A 24 -4.86 4.65 9.23
N PRO A 25 -5.09 5.93 8.88
CA PRO A 25 -6.38 6.57 9.10
C PRO A 25 -7.51 5.81 8.39
N VAL A 26 -8.76 6.11 8.74
CA VAL A 26 -9.93 5.32 8.31
C VAL A 26 -10.05 5.21 6.79
N ASP A 27 -9.76 6.28 6.05
CA ASP A 27 -9.76 6.27 4.58
C ASP A 27 -8.64 5.39 4.00
N ARG A 28 -7.45 5.43 4.60
CA ARG A 28 -6.29 4.62 4.21
C ARG A 28 -6.47 3.15 4.51
N LEU A 29 -7.03 2.81 5.67
CA LEU A 29 -7.39 1.44 6.02
C LEU A 29 -8.48 0.90 5.10
N SER A 30 -9.50 1.71 4.81
CA SER A 30 -10.58 1.32 3.88
C SER A 30 -10.04 1.07 2.47
N PHE A 31 -9.10 1.90 2.01
CA PHE A 31 -8.39 1.68 0.75
C PHE A 31 -7.57 0.39 0.75
N LEU A 32 -6.81 0.13 1.80
CA LEU A 32 -6.04 -1.11 1.93
C LEU A 32 -6.95 -2.35 1.92
N LEU A 33 -8.11 -2.28 2.59
CA LEU A 33 -9.08 -3.37 2.60
C LEU A 33 -9.72 -3.59 1.22
N ALA A 34 -10.03 -2.52 0.49
CA ALA A 34 -10.51 -2.61 -0.88
C ALA A 34 -9.49 -3.31 -1.79
N ILE A 35 -8.21 -2.95 -1.68
CA ILE A 35 -7.11 -3.63 -2.38
C ILE A 35 -7.05 -5.11 -2.00
N ALA A 36 -7.06 -5.44 -0.71
CA ALA A 36 -7.00 -6.83 -0.23
C ALA A 36 -8.19 -7.67 -0.74
N THR A 37 -9.36 -7.04 -0.88
CA THR A 37 -10.57 -7.69 -1.40
C THR A 37 -10.42 -8.00 -2.89
N LEU A 38 -9.99 -7.01 -3.68
CA LEU A 38 -9.72 -7.19 -5.11
C LEU A 38 -8.61 -8.20 -5.39
N ASN A 39 -7.56 -8.20 -4.55
CA ASN A 39 -6.47 -9.17 -4.67
C ASN A 39 -6.90 -10.59 -4.30
N GLY A 40 -7.80 -10.75 -3.31
CA GLY A 40 -8.30 -12.05 -2.88
C GLY A 40 -9.25 -12.73 -3.89
N GLU A 41 -9.97 -11.94 -4.69
CA GLU A 41 -10.83 -12.45 -5.78
C GLU A 41 -10.06 -12.77 -7.06
N ARG A 42 -8.80 -12.34 -7.16
CA ARG A 42 -8.01 -12.51 -8.37
C ARG A 42 -7.45 -13.92 -8.48
N MET A 43 -7.65 -14.53 -9.65
CA MET A 43 -7.14 -15.86 -9.95
C MET A 43 -5.67 -15.86 -10.39
N GLU A 44 -5.25 -14.90 -11.24
CA GLU A 44 -3.86 -14.74 -11.69
C GLU A 44 -3.56 -13.26 -12.02
N GLY A 45 -2.32 -12.80 -11.79
CA GLY A 45 -1.82 -11.46 -12.19
C GLY A 45 -1.60 -10.46 -11.04
N GLU A 46 -0.68 -9.52 -11.24
CA GLU A 46 -0.38 -8.42 -10.30
C GLU A 46 -1.38 -7.26 -10.48
N MET A 47 -1.59 -6.44 -9.45
CA MET A 47 -2.48 -5.27 -9.56
C MET A 47 -1.80 -4.17 -10.36
N THR A 48 -2.47 -3.64 -11.35
CA THR A 48 -1.98 -2.47 -12.09
C THR A 48 -2.26 -1.19 -11.30
N GLU A 49 -1.46 -0.15 -11.56
CA GLU A 49 -1.70 1.19 -11.03
C GLU A 49 -3.11 1.71 -11.35
N GLY A 50 -3.64 1.40 -12.55
CA GLY A 50 -5.00 1.75 -12.94
C GLY A 50 -6.06 1.15 -12.02
N GLU A 51 -5.94 -0.14 -11.70
CA GLU A 51 -6.85 -0.82 -10.78
C GLU A 51 -6.78 -0.27 -9.35
N LEU A 52 -5.59 0.15 -8.90
CA LEU A 52 -5.44 0.81 -7.60
C LEU A 52 -6.09 2.20 -7.59
N VAL A 53 -5.97 2.97 -8.66
CA VAL A 53 -6.63 4.28 -8.78
C VAL A 53 -8.15 4.12 -8.83
N ASP A 54 -8.66 3.09 -9.50
CA ASP A 54 -10.08 2.78 -9.55
C ASP A 54 -10.62 2.32 -8.19
N ALA A 55 -9.88 1.45 -7.48
CA ALA A 55 -10.20 1.09 -6.10
C ALA A 55 -10.20 2.32 -5.18
N PHE A 56 -9.25 3.24 -5.34
CA PHE A 56 -9.20 4.48 -4.58
C PHE A 56 -10.40 5.38 -4.87
N ARG A 57 -10.88 5.43 -6.13
CA ARG A 57 -12.08 6.19 -6.50
C ARG A 57 -13.31 5.70 -5.76
N HIS A 58 -13.54 4.38 -5.70
CA HIS A 58 -14.66 3.82 -4.94
C HIS A 58 -14.62 4.20 -3.46
N VAL A 59 -13.44 4.18 -2.85
CA VAL A 59 -13.26 4.61 -1.46
C VAL A 59 -13.48 6.12 -1.35
N SER A 60 -12.89 6.93 -2.22
CA SER A 60 -13.09 8.38 -2.22
C SER A 60 -14.58 8.77 -2.31
N ASP A 61 -15.33 8.09 -3.16
CA ASP A 61 -16.77 8.31 -3.33
C ASP A 61 -17.56 7.92 -2.07
N ALA A 62 -17.20 6.79 -1.42
CA ALA A 62 -17.81 6.36 -0.16
C ALA A 62 -17.55 7.32 1.01
N PHE A 63 -16.50 8.13 0.93
CA PHE A 63 -16.16 9.16 1.92
C PHE A 63 -16.58 10.57 1.47
N GLU A 64 -17.38 10.70 0.40
CA GLU A 64 -17.90 11.98 -0.12
C GLU A 64 -16.79 13.01 -0.45
N GLN A 65 -15.62 12.54 -0.87
CA GLN A 65 -14.47 13.40 -1.15
C GLN A 65 -14.51 13.94 -2.59
N THR A 66 -13.91 15.12 -2.80
CA THR A 66 -13.92 15.78 -4.12
C THR A 66 -13.25 14.95 -5.23
N SER A 67 -13.94 14.81 -6.35
CA SER A 67 -13.47 14.06 -7.52
C SER A 67 -12.33 14.73 -8.30
N GLU A 68 -12.25 16.07 -8.25
CA GLU A 68 -11.25 16.87 -8.99
C GLU A 68 -9.79 16.49 -8.68
N THR A 69 -9.53 15.99 -7.47
CA THR A 69 -8.17 15.68 -6.99
C THR A 69 -7.91 14.18 -6.83
N ILE A 70 -8.81 13.31 -7.32
CA ILE A 70 -8.72 11.86 -7.10
C ILE A 70 -7.38 11.28 -7.55
N SER A 71 -6.91 11.60 -8.75
CA SER A 71 -5.66 11.02 -9.27
C SER A 71 -4.45 11.39 -8.41
N GLN A 72 -4.36 12.64 -7.96
CA GLN A 72 -3.28 13.07 -7.06
C GLN A 72 -3.39 12.43 -5.68
N ARG A 73 -4.60 12.33 -5.12
CA ARG A 73 -4.82 11.72 -3.81
C ARG A 73 -4.59 10.20 -3.83
N ALA A 74 -4.97 9.52 -4.90
CA ALA A 74 -4.69 8.11 -5.14
C ALA A 74 -3.19 7.87 -5.19
N ASN A 75 -2.46 8.65 -5.99
CA ASN A 75 -0.99 8.56 -6.05
C ASN A 75 -0.33 8.78 -4.70
N ASN A 76 -0.79 9.77 -3.93
CA ASN A 76 -0.29 10.01 -2.58
C ASN A 76 -0.59 8.84 -1.64
N ALA A 77 -1.78 8.24 -1.73
CA ALA A 77 -2.14 7.07 -0.93
C ALA A 77 -1.28 5.85 -1.29
N ILE A 78 -1.11 5.55 -2.59
CA ILE A 78 -0.29 4.44 -3.07
C ILE A 78 1.18 4.62 -2.65
N ASN A 79 1.74 5.82 -2.81
CA ASN A 79 3.10 6.12 -2.39
C ASN A 79 3.31 5.92 -0.88
N ASP A 80 2.32 6.32 -0.08
CA ASP A 80 2.37 6.16 1.37
C ASP A 80 2.31 4.67 1.78
N MET A 81 1.48 3.87 1.11
CA MET A 81 1.42 2.41 1.32
C MET A 81 2.74 1.72 0.96
N VAL A 82 3.38 2.11 -0.14
CA VAL A 82 4.70 1.60 -0.52
C VAL A 82 5.77 2.01 0.51
N ARG A 83 5.76 3.25 0.96
CA ARG A 83 6.70 3.76 1.97
C ARG A 83 6.57 3.00 3.30
N GLN A 84 5.34 2.69 3.70
CA GLN A 84 5.03 1.91 4.90
C GLN A 84 5.25 0.40 4.71
N ARG A 85 5.71 -0.04 3.52
CA ARG A 85 5.96 -1.44 3.14
C ARG A 85 4.70 -2.31 3.17
N LEU A 86 3.53 -1.70 2.97
CA LEU A 86 2.23 -2.37 2.88
C LEU A 86 1.92 -2.85 1.46
N LEU A 87 2.53 -2.21 0.45
CA LEU A 87 2.47 -2.63 -0.95
C LEU A 87 3.88 -2.68 -1.52
N ASN A 88 4.16 -3.65 -2.39
CA ASN A 88 5.39 -3.64 -3.18
C ASN A 88 5.07 -3.14 -4.59
N ARG A 89 5.93 -2.27 -5.12
CA ARG A 89 5.83 -1.71 -6.48
C ARG A 89 6.83 -2.41 -7.40
N PHE A 90 6.37 -2.86 -8.56
CA PHE A 90 7.19 -3.38 -9.65
C PHE A 90 6.97 -2.58 -10.92
N THR A 91 8.03 -2.45 -11.72
CA THR A 91 7.92 -1.90 -13.07
C THR A 91 8.01 -3.06 -14.04
N SER A 92 6.94 -3.33 -14.78
CA SER A 92 6.95 -4.38 -15.79
C SER A 92 7.42 -3.84 -17.13
N GLU A 93 8.54 -4.36 -17.63
CA GLU A 93 9.08 -4.03 -18.97
C GLU A 93 8.20 -4.61 -20.10
N ILE A 94 7.39 -5.63 -19.80
CA ILE A 94 6.55 -6.32 -20.79
C ILE A 94 5.24 -5.57 -21.05
N THR A 95 4.70 -4.89 -20.04
CA THR A 95 3.41 -4.20 -20.12
C THR A 95 3.51 -2.68 -20.11
N GLU A 96 4.70 -2.09 -19.89
CA GLU A 96 4.88 -0.64 -19.68
C GLU A 96 3.96 -0.05 -18.59
N VAL A 97 3.49 -0.89 -17.65
CA VAL A 97 2.60 -0.47 -16.54
C VAL A 97 3.25 -0.77 -15.20
N THR A 98 3.06 0.12 -14.22
CA THR A 98 3.42 -0.12 -12.83
C THR A 98 2.50 -1.17 -12.21
N LEU A 99 3.09 -2.22 -11.66
CA LEU A 99 2.40 -3.32 -10.99
C LEU A 99 2.62 -3.29 -9.48
N PHE A 100 1.68 -3.87 -8.74
CA PHE A 100 1.67 -3.93 -7.29
C PHE A 100 1.20 -5.28 -6.77
N ILE A 101 1.82 -5.72 -5.68
CA ILE A 101 1.36 -6.87 -4.88
C ILE A 101 1.03 -6.39 -3.46
N ALA A 102 -0.08 -6.91 -2.93
CA ALA A 102 -0.54 -6.70 -1.56
C ALA A 102 -0.33 -7.98 -0.75
#